data_AF-A0A1V5V330-F1
#
_entry.id   AF-A0A1V5V330-F1
#
_cell.length_a   1.000
_cell.length_b   1.000
_cell.length_c   1.000
_cell.angle_alpha   90.00
_cell.angle_beta   90.00
_cell.angle_gamma   90.00
#
_symmetry.space_group_name_H-M   'P 1'
#
loop_
_entity.id
_entity.type
_entity.pdbx_description
1 polymer ?
#
loop_
_entity_poly.entity_id
_entity_poly.type
_entity_poly.pdbx_seq_one_letter_code
_entity_poly.pdbx_strand_id
1 'polypeptide(L)'
;MLYPDHSLRPKMLHNESHKFESAFVNVDIKPNHSVMLSSLAGSRLGIWVAHGEGKFDLPLSEDNYFIPMKYSYSDYPANPNGSAFDAAAICSPDGRHLAMMPHLERAIFPWQWPYYPKKRKSDFFSPWIEAFVNARLWIEKTKGNR
;
A
#
# COMPACT_ATOMS: atom_id res chain seq x y z
N MET A 1 -1.15 9.96 -14.58
CA MET A 1 -2.34 9.59 -13.79
C MET A 1 -2.49 8.07 -13.86
N LEU A 2 -2.83 7.38 -12.78
CA LEU A 2 -2.83 5.90 -12.74
C LEU A 2 -3.88 5.25 -13.65
N TYR A 3 -5.02 5.90 -13.82
CA TYR A 3 -6.16 5.43 -14.61
C TYR A 3 -6.61 6.55 -15.57
N PRO A 4 -5.87 6.78 -16.67
CA PRO A 4 -6.17 7.89 -17.59
C PRO A 4 -7.49 7.70 -18.36
N ASP A 5 -7.88 6.44 -18.60
CA ASP A 5 -9.03 6.08 -19.45
C ASP A 5 -10.36 6.03 -18.67
N HIS A 6 -10.34 6.24 -17.36
CA HIS A 6 -11.55 6.27 -16.56
C HIS A 6 -12.33 7.57 -16.79
N SER A 7 -13.61 7.44 -17.10
CA SER A 7 -14.55 8.56 -17.22
C SER A 7 -14.68 9.34 -15.91
N LEU A 8 -14.69 8.63 -14.78
CA LEU A 8 -14.62 9.21 -13.43
C LEU A 8 -13.28 8.85 -12.79
N ARG A 9 -12.50 9.89 -12.47
CA ARG A 9 -11.12 9.74 -12.00
C ARG A 9 -11.08 9.50 -10.48
N PRO A 10 -10.23 8.57 -10.00
CA PRO A 10 -9.90 8.44 -8.59
C PRO A 10 -9.42 9.75 -7.97
N LYS A 11 -9.81 9.99 -6.72
CA LYS A 11 -9.38 11.15 -5.93
C LYS A 11 -8.97 10.73 -4.52
N MET A 12 -8.23 11.64 -3.89
CA MET A 12 -7.99 11.61 -2.45
C MET A 12 -8.88 12.66 -1.81
N LEU A 13 -9.64 12.25 -0.80
CA LEU A 13 -10.52 13.12 -0.02
C LEU A 13 -10.04 13.19 1.43
N HIS A 14 -10.61 14.13 2.18
CA HIS A 14 -10.49 14.14 3.64
C HIS A 14 -10.87 12.78 4.22
N ASN A 15 -10.14 12.35 5.25
CA ASN A 15 -10.51 11.16 6.01
C ASN A 15 -11.95 11.29 6.51
N GLU A 16 -12.66 10.18 6.60
CA GLU A 16 -14.04 10.16 7.11
C GLU A 16 -14.15 10.60 8.58
N SER A 17 -13.07 10.44 9.35
CA SER A 17 -12.97 10.97 10.71
C SER A 17 -12.91 12.50 10.79
N HIS A 18 -12.67 13.18 9.65
CA HIS A 18 -12.35 14.61 9.55
C HIS A 18 -11.15 15.02 10.42
N LYS A 19 -10.25 14.09 10.74
CA LYS A 19 -9.04 14.31 11.53
C LYS A 19 -7.81 13.82 10.80
N PHE A 20 -6.65 14.33 11.23
CA PHE A 20 -5.37 13.73 10.88
C PHE A 20 -5.18 12.42 11.64
N GLU A 21 -4.86 11.35 10.92
CA GLU A 21 -4.63 10.03 11.49
C GLU A 21 -3.14 9.71 11.48
N SER A 22 -2.59 9.43 12.66
CA SER A 22 -1.20 9.00 12.87
C SER A 22 -1.22 7.70 13.66
N ALA A 23 -1.08 6.58 12.97
CA ALA A 23 -1.27 5.26 13.57
C ALA A 23 -0.39 4.20 12.92
N PHE A 24 -0.24 3.09 13.62
CA PHE A 24 0.35 1.87 13.07
C PHE A 24 -0.77 0.84 12.89
N VAL A 25 -1.09 0.53 11.62
CA VAL A 25 -2.23 -0.33 11.26
C VAL A 25 -1.75 -1.56 10.50
N ASN A 26 -2.63 -2.54 10.33
CA ASN A 26 -2.35 -3.73 9.52
C ASN A 26 -2.93 -3.59 8.12
N VAL A 27 -2.16 -4.01 7.13
CA VAL A 27 -2.57 -4.11 5.73
C VAL A 27 -2.35 -5.54 5.22
N ASP A 28 -3.24 -5.96 4.32
CA ASP A 28 -3.14 -7.20 3.57
C ASP A 28 -2.66 -6.89 2.16
N ILE A 29 -1.57 -7.55 1.73
CA ILE A 29 -1.10 -7.49 0.35
C ILE A 29 -1.83 -8.57 -0.45
N LYS A 30 -2.72 -8.15 -1.35
CA LYS A 30 -3.51 -9.05 -2.18
C LYS A 30 -2.66 -9.59 -3.34
N PRO A 31 -3.05 -10.72 -3.98
CA PRO A 31 -2.45 -11.13 -5.25
C PRO A 31 -2.47 -9.96 -6.25
N ASN A 32 -1.32 -9.62 -6.82
CA ASN A 32 -1.17 -8.43 -7.64
C ASN A 32 0.02 -8.54 -8.60
N HIS A 33 0.08 -7.63 -9.56
CA HIS A 33 1.18 -7.48 -10.53
C HIS A 33 1.96 -6.18 -10.36
N SER A 34 1.87 -5.54 -9.18
CA SER A 34 2.68 -4.35 -8.89
C SER A 34 4.16 -4.70 -8.89
N VAL A 35 4.95 -3.87 -9.59
CA VAL A 35 6.41 -3.99 -9.57
C VAL A 35 6.95 -3.99 -8.14
N MET A 36 6.44 -3.12 -7.27
CA MET A 36 6.95 -3.01 -5.90
C MET A 36 6.36 -4.06 -4.95
N LEU A 37 5.09 -4.45 -5.08
CA LEU A 37 4.41 -5.24 -4.04
C LEU A 37 4.20 -6.73 -4.38
N SER A 38 4.61 -7.18 -5.56
CA SER A 38 4.35 -8.55 -6.03
C SER A 38 4.95 -9.65 -5.13
N SER A 39 6.20 -9.52 -4.66
CA SER A 39 6.83 -10.54 -3.78
C SER A 39 6.21 -10.60 -2.37
N LEU A 40 5.44 -9.58 -2.00
CA LEU A 40 4.78 -9.49 -0.69
C LEU A 40 3.35 -10.05 -0.71
N ALA A 41 2.84 -10.51 -1.85
CA ALA A 41 1.47 -11.03 -1.96
C ALA A 41 1.19 -12.14 -0.94
N GLY A 42 0.01 -12.07 -0.30
CA GLY A 42 -0.42 -12.99 0.76
C GLY A 42 0.10 -12.63 2.16
N SER A 43 0.94 -11.61 2.29
CA SER A 43 1.38 -11.14 3.60
C SER A 43 0.36 -10.20 4.27
N ARG A 44 0.30 -10.28 5.60
CA ARG A 44 -0.33 -9.27 6.47
C ARG A 44 0.76 -8.57 7.26
N LEU A 45 0.90 -7.27 7.07
CA LEU A 45 2.02 -6.48 7.57
C LEU A 45 1.53 -5.24 8.33
N GLY A 46 2.27 -4.86 9.36
CA GLY A 46 2.06 -3.59 10.05
C GLY A 46 2.72 -2.45 9.28
N ILE A 47 2.08 -1.29 9.21
CA ILE A 47 2.59 -0.12 8.50
C ILE A 47 2.13 1.19 9.14
N TRP A 48 2.96 2.24 9.02
CA TRP A 48 2.62 3.58 9.50
C TRP A 48 1.68 4.29 8.52
N VAL A 49 0.68 4.98 9.07
CA VAL A 49 -0.14 5.97 8.38
C VAL A 49 0.03 7.34 9.04
N ALA A 50 0.02 8.40 8.23
CA ALA A 50 0.18 9.78 8.69
C ALA A 50 -0.47 10.75 7.69
N HIS A 51 -1.80 10.85 7.67
CA HIS A 51 -2.53 11.65 6.69
C HIS A 51 -3.85 12.24 7.21
N GLY A 52 -4.25 13.41 6.72
CA GLY A 52 -5.60 14.00 6.90
C GLY A 52 -6.50 13.84 5.67
N GLU A 53 -5.91 13.61 4.50
CA GLU A 53 -6.59 13.48 3.20
C GLU A 53 -6.20 12.15 2.52
N GLY A 54 -6.37 11.04 3.25
CA GLY A 54 -5.97 9.71 2.82
C GLY A 54 -7.10 8.84 2.26
N LYS A 55 -8.32 9.36 2.15
CA LYS A 55 -9.47 8.56 1.69
C LYS A 55 -9.42 8.40 0.17
N PHE A 56 -9.21 7.18 -0.31
CA PHE A 56 -9.40 6.85 -1.72
C PHE A 56 -10.90 6.88 -2.06
N ASP A 57 -11.27 7.84 -2.90
CA ASP A 57 -12.57 7.92 -3.55
C ASP A 57 -12.48 7.25 -4.93
N LEU A 58 -13.14 6.09 -5.05
CA LEU A 58 -13.09 5.19 -6.20
C LEU A 58 -14.52 5.02 -6.75
N PRO A 59 -14.97 5.91 -7.67
CA PRO A 59 -16.37 6.02 -8.05
C PRO A 59 -16.90 4.89 -8.97
N LEU A 60 -16.03 4.04 -9.50
CA LEU A 60 -16.42 2.87 -10.31
C LEU A 60 -16.47 1.60 -9.45
N SER A 61 -16.94 0.48 -10.00
CA SER A 61 -16.87 -0.81 -9.30
C SER A 61 -15.41 -1.23 -9.06
N GLU A 62 -15.18 -2.02 -8.01
CA GLU A 62 -13.85 -2.47 -7.59
C GLU A 62 -13.04 -3.08 -8.74
N ASP A 63 -13.68 -3.85 -9.64
CA ASP A 63 -13.04 -4.51 -10.78
C ASP A 63 -12.38 -3.57 -11.78
N ASN A 64 -12.67 -2.25 -11.71
CA ASN A 64 -11.98 -1.24 -12.51
C ASN A 64 -10.64 -0.82 -11.90
N TYR A 65 -10.31 -1.27 -10.69
CA TYR A 65 -9.13 -0.85 -9.94
C TYR A 65 -8.25 -2.04 -9.56
N PHE A 66 -6.94 -1.86 -9.77
CA PHE A 66 -5.91 -2.74 -9.26
C PHE A 66 -5.46 -2.26 -7.89
N ILE A 67 -5.94 -2.95 -6.85
CA ILE A 67 -5.75 -2.61 -5.44
C ILE A 67 -4.79 -3.65 -4.80
N PRO A 68 -3.46 -3.45 -4.87
CA PRO A 68 -2.49 -4.42 -4.36
C PRO A 68 -2.44 -4.50 -2.83
N MET A 69 -2.87 -3.45 -2.13
CA MET A 69 -2.81 -3.34 -0.67
C MET A 69 -4.15 -2.83 -0.13
N LYS A 70 -4.71 -3.56 0.84
CA LYS A 70 -5.93 -3.17 1.55
C LYS A 70 -5.67 -3.04 3.04
N TYR A 71 -6.37 -2.14 3.72
CA TYR A 71 -6.47 -2.20 5.17
C TYR A 71 -7.08 -3.55 5.58
N SER A 72 -6.56 -4.15 6.65
CA SER A 72 -6.93 -5.55 7.01
C SER A 72 -8.37 -5.68 7.52
N TYR A 73 -8.96 -4.58 7.98
CA TYR A 73 -10.32 -4.51 8.51
C TYR A 73 -10.94 -3.18 8.08
N SER A 74 -12.24 -3.18 7.80
CA SER A 74 -12.94 -2.03 7.22
C SER A 74 -13.36 -0.97 8.25
N ASP A 75 -13.44 -1.35 9.52
CA ASP A 75 -13.90 -0.44 10.57
C ASP A 75 -12.79 0.52 11.03
N TYR A 76 -13.19 1.73 11.40
CA TYR A 76 -12.32 2.68 12.08
C TYR A 76 -11.94 2.15 13.48
N PRO A 77 -10.66 2.23 13.92
CA PRO A 77 -9.53 2.90 13.27
C PRO A 77 -8.63 1.99 12.42
N ALA A 78 -9.03 0.74 12.16
CA ALA A 78 -8.21 -0.20 11.39
C ALA A 78 -8.14 0.15 9.90
N ASN A 79 -9.25 0.64 9.32
CA ASN A 79 -9.26 1.49 8.13
C ASN A 79 -9.35 2.95 8.63
N PRO A 80 -8.24 3.70 8.64
CA PRO A 80 -8.17 4.99 9.31
C PRO A 80 -8.88 6.11 8.55
N ASN A 81 -9.14 5.94 7.24
CA ASN A 81 -9.64 7.02 6.39
C ASN A 81 -10.99 6.73 5.72
N GLY A 82 -11.50 5.50 5.81
CA GLY A 82 -12.77 5.11 5.19
C GLY A 82 -12.66 4.95 3.67
N SER A 83 -11.49 4.58 3.15
CA SER A 83 -11.26 4.37 1.71
C SER A 83 -12.20 3.33 1.12
N ALA A 84 -12.67 3.58 -0.10
CA ALA A 84 -13.46 2.61 -0.87
C ALA A 84 -12.70 1.29 -1.03
N PHE A 85 -13.43 0.17 -0.89
CA PHE A 85 -12.89 -1.19 -0.99
C PHE A 85 -11.73 -1.49 -0.02
N ASP A 86 -11.61 -0.72 1.06
CA ASP A 86 -10.50 -0.73 2.01
C ASP A 86 -9.13 -0.46 1.36
N ALA A 87 -9.12 0.24 0.23
CA ALA A 87 -7.90 0.51 -0.51
C ALA A 87 -6.89 1.28 0.35
N ALA A 88 -5.69 0.73 0.51
CA ALA A 88 -4.54 1.42 1.09
C ALA A 88 -3.51 1.80 0.01
N ALA A 89 -3.55 1.11 -1.14
CA ALA A 89 -2.79 1.45 -2.33
C ALA A 89 -3.55 1.05 -3.61
N ILE A 90 -3.26 1.75 -4.70
CA ILE A 90 -3.69 1.43 -6.07
C ILE A 90 -2.48 1.43 -7.01
N CYS A 91 -2.49 0.59 -8.04
CA CYS A 91 -1.45 0.60 -9.08
C CYS A 91 -2.01 0.75 -10.49
N SER A 92 -1.16 1.08 -11.46
CA SER A 92 -1.54 1.16 -12.87
C SER A 92 -1.85 -0.23 -13.44
N PRO A 93 -2.59 -0.34 -14.57
CA PRO A 93 -2.89 -1.62 -15.20
C PRO A 93 -1.65 -2.46 -15.56
N ASP A 94 -0.53 -1.82 -15.84
CA ASP A 94 0.76 -2.47 -16.11
C ASP A 94 1.62 -2.71 -14.84
N GLY A 95 1.13 -2.32 -13.67
CA GLY A 95 1.78 -2.51 -12.37
C GLY A 95 2.99 -1.62 -12.10
N ARG A 96 3.39 -0.75 -13.03
CA ARG A 96 4.63 0.05 -12.95
C ARG A 96 4.52 1.27 -12.04
N HIS A 97 3.32 1.81 -11.87
CA HIS A 97 3.07 2.97 -11.02
C HIS A 97 2.24 2.53 -9.82
N LEU A 98 2.69 2.87 -8.62
CA LEU A 98 2.02 2.57 -7.36
C LEU A 98 1.77 3.89 -6.62
N ALA A 99 0.53 4.13 -6.21
CA ALA A 99 0.20 5.19 -5.27
C ALA A 99 -0.35 4.55 -3.99
N MET A 100 0.12 5.01 -2.84
CA MET A 100 -0.27 4.50 -1.54
C MET A 100 -0.27 5.61 -0.50
N MET A 101 -1.09 5.44 0.51
CA MET A 101 -1.14 6.35 1.67
C MET A 101 -0.29 5.90 2.85
N PRO A 102 -0.14 4.60 3.14
CA PRO A 102 0.79 4.16 4.16
C PRO A 102 2.26 4.43 3.77
N HIS A 103 3.11 4.60 4.79
CA HIS A 103 4.52 4.94 4.67
C HIS A 103 5.41 3.71 4.89
N LEU A 104 5.62 2.90 3.84
CA LEU A 104 6.48 1.71 3.92
C LEU A 104 7.94 2.07 4.20
N GLU A 105 8.38 3.27 3.82
CA GLU A 105 9.73 3.79 4.02
C GLU A 105 10.00 4.12 5.49
N ARG A 106 8.94 4.41 6.26
CA ARG A 106 9.01 4.62 7.72
C ARG A 106 9.00 3.30 8.50
N ALA A 107 8.96 2.17 7.82
CA ALA A 107 8.80 0.85 8.40
C ALA A 107 9.86 -0.14 7.87
N ILE A 108 10.98 0.32 7.32
CA ILE A 108 12.05 -0.52 6.74
C ILE A 108 12.77 -1.36 7.80
N PHE A 109 12.93 -0.86 9.02
CA PHE A 109 13.68 -1.54 10.07
C PHE A 109 12.77 -2.07 11.19
N PRO A 110 13.12 -3.21 11.82
CA PRO A 110 12.33 -3.77 12.92
C PRO A 110 12.06 -2.79 14.07
N TRP A 111 13.03 -1.95 14.44
CA TRP A 111 12.89 -0.97 15.53
C TRP A 111 11.98 0.22 15.18
N GLN A 112 11.61 0.38 13.90
CA GLN A 112 10.61 1.37 13.50
C GLN A 112 9.18 0.88 13.70
N TRP A 113 8.98 -0.42 13.97
CA TRP A 113 7.66 -0.98 14.23
C TRP A 113 7.36 -0.91 15.73
N PRO A 114 6.20 -0.39 16.16
CA PRO A 114 5.85 -0.34 17.58
C PRO A 114 5.68 -1.76 18.16
N TYR A 115 5.27 -2.70 17.31
CA TYR A 115 5.28 -4.12 17.62
C TYR A 115 5.86 -4.90 16.44
N TYR A 116 7.01 -5.55 16.66
CA TYR A 116 7.61 -6.44 15.69
C TYR A 116 7.47 -7.91 16.15
N PRO A 117 7.00 -8.84 15.30
CA PRO A 117 6.74 -10.22 15.70
C PRO A 117 7.97 -10.91 16.31
N LYS A 118 7.81 -11.54 17.49
CA LYS A 118 8.92 -12.23 18.19
C LYS A 118 9.62 -13.28 17.32
N LYS A 119 8.88 -13.97 16.44
CA LYS A 119 9.41 -14.97 15.50
C LYS A 119 10.34 -14.39 14.43
N ARG A 120 10.41 -13.06 14.31
CA ARG A 120 11.18 -12.32 13.31
C ARG A 120 12.32 -11.50 13.94
N LYS A 121 12.63 -11.73 15.21
CA LYS A 121 13.64 -10.96 15.97
C LYS A 121 15.04 -10.93 15.34
N SER A 122 15.39 -11.92 14.53
CA SER A 122 16.68 -12.01 13.84
C SER A 122 16.74 -11.22 12.54
N ASP A 123 15.63 -10.63 12.10
CA ASP A 123 15.60 -9.86 10.87
C ASP A 123 16.43 -8.58 11.02
N PHE A 124 17.21 -8.27 10.00
CA PHE A 124 17.90 -6.98 9.90
C PHE A 124 16.98 -5.89 9.31
N PHE A 125 16.12 -6.28 8.36
CA PHE A 125 15.11 -5.43 7.74
C PHE A 125 13.72 -6.01 7.93
N SER A 126 12.71 -5.14 8.03
CA SER A 126 11.32 -5.55 7.90
C SER A 126 10.99 -6.00 6.47
N PRO A 127 9.84 -6.66 6.23
CA PRO A 127 9.43 -7.08 4.89
C PRO A 127 9.29 -5.91 3.92
N TRP A 128 9.05 -4.69 4.41
CA TRP A 128 8.88 -3.53 3.54
C TRP A 128 10.11 -3.19 2.71
N ILE A 129 11.30 -3.70 3.07
CA ILE A 129 12.50 -3.58 2.23
C ILE A 129 12.30 -4.22 0.84
N GLU A 130 11.49 -5.28 0.76
CA GLU A 130 11.22 -6.01 -0.49
C GLU A 130 10.62 -5.10 -1.56
N ALA A 131 9.86 -4.08 -1.17
CA ALA A 131 9.31 -3.12 -2.13
C ALA A 131 10.39 -2.40 -2.94
N PHE A 132 11.49 -2.05 -2.29
CA PHE A 132 12.64 -1.40 -2.93
C PHE A 132 13.53 -2.39 -3.66
N VAL A 133 13.69 -3.60 -3.12
CA VAL A 133 14.42 -4.70 -3.78
C VAL A 133 13.74 -5.06 -5.10
N ASN A 134 12.41 -5.24 -5.10
CA ASN A 134 11.63 -5.53 -6.30
C ASN A 134 11.77 -4.43 -7.36
N ALA A 135 11.71 -3.15 -6.95
CA ALA A 135 11.93 -2.03 -7.86
C ALA A 135 13.32 -2.08 -8.51
N ARG A 136 14.38 -2.34 -7.73
CA ARG A 136 15.76 -2.50 -8.26
C ARG A 136 15.85 -3.66 -9.25
N LEU A 137 15.33 -4.83 -8.88
CA LEU A 137 15.36 -6.04 -9.73
C LEU A 137 14.60 -5.83 -11.04
N TRP A 138 13.48 -5.10 -11.01
CA TRP A 138 12.73 -4.75 -12.22
C TRP A 138 13.55 -3.86 -13.16
N ILE A 139 14.29 -2.88 -12.64
CA ILE A 139 15.18 -2.04 -13.45
C ILE A 139 16.30 -2.87 -14.05
N GLU A 140 16.95 -3.75 -13.28
CA GLU A 140 18.04 -4.61 -13.75
C GLU A 140 17.59 -5.52 -14.89
N LYS A 141 16.43 -6.17 -14.73
CA LYS A 141 15.83 -7.01 -15.77
C LYS A 141 15.46 -6.20 -17.02
N THR A 142 14.97 -4.98 -16.85
CA THR A 142 14.54 -4.14 -17.99
C THR A 142 15.73 -3.54 -18.73
N LYS A 143 16.84 -3.24 -18.04
CA LYS A 143 18.09 -2.78 -18.65
C LYS A 143 18.84 -3.89 -19.39
N GLY A 144 18.84 -5.12 -18.87
CA GLY A 144 19.45 -6.27 -19.54
C GLY A 144 18.71 -6.74 -20.80
N ASN A 145 17.48 -6.27 -21.02
CA ASN A 145 16.65 -6.57 -22.19
C ASN A 145 16.65 -5.43 -23.24
N ARG A 146 17.54 -4.44 -23.11
CA ARG A 146 17.83 -3.42 -24.13
C ARG A 146 19.25 -3.58 -24.61
#